data_AF-A0A7Y2P4K1-F1
#
_entry.id   AF-A0A7Y2P4K1-F1
#
_cell.length_a   1.000
_cell.length_b   1.000
_cell.length_c   1.000
_cell.angle_alpha   90.00
_cell.angle_beta   90.00
_cell.angle_gamma   90.00
#
_symmetry.space_group_name_H-M   'P 1'
#
loop_
_entity.id
_entity.type
_entity.pdbx_description
1 polymer ?
#
loop_
_entity_poly.entity_id
_entity_poly.type
_entity_poly.pdbx_seq_one_letter_code
_entity_poly.pdbx_strand_id
1 'polypeptide(L)'
;IMDQYLTNGTRSIPKLVAIDQDGNELFRWGARPAAAQQLINELKEKGLQKNEWLVELHKWYTNNRGKEIEKELLVLLKNLL
;
A
#
# COMPACT_ATOMS: atom_id res chain seq x y z
N ILE A 1 11.32 -2.16 15.98
CA ILE A 1 10.52 -2.79 14.90
C ILE A 1 9.87 -1.74 14.01
N MET A 2 8.84 -0.98 14.45
CA MET A 2 8.12 -0.04 13.56
C MET A 2 9.00 1.00 12.85
N ASP A 3 10.05 1.51 13.50
CA ASP A 3 10.96 2.50 12.91
C ASP A 3 11.89 1.92 11.82
N GLN A 4 11.97 0.59 11.70
CA GLN A 4 12.71 -0.06 10.61
C GLN A 4 11.91 -0.05 9.29
N TYR A 5 10.60 0.22 9.35
CA TYR A 5 9.69 0.08 8.20
C TYR A 5 9.02 1.41 7.81
N LEU A 6 9.72 2.54 7.91
CA LEU A 6 9.19 3.84 7.50
C LEU A 6 8.92 3.89 5.99
N THR A 7 7.90 4.63 5.56
CA THR A 7 7.65 4.99 4.17
C THR A 7 8.06 6.45 3.99
N ASN A 8 9.09 6.70 3.19
CA ASN A 8 9.64 8.05 2.97
C ASN A 8 9.92 8.78 4.30
N GLY A 9 10.52 8.09 5.28
CA GLY A 9 10.83 8.64 6.60
C GLY A 9 9.64 8.80 7.55
N THR A 10 8.42 8.39 7.15
CA THR A 10 7.21 8.52 7.99
C THR A 10 6.59 7.16 8.31
N ARG A 11 5.93 7.06 9.46
CA ARG A 11 5.12 5.88 9.82
C ARG A 11 3.81 5.92 9.00
N SER A 12 3.76 5.17 7.91
CA SER A 12 2.57 5.03 7.06
C SER A 12 1.99 3.63 7.22
N ILE A 13 0.71 3.53 7.59
CA ILE A 13 -0.03 2.29 7.83
C ILE A 13 -1.18 2.14 6.83
N PRO A 14 -1.67 0.91 6.57
CA PRO A 14 -1.19 -0.39 7.09
C PRO A 14 0.13 -0.86 6.46
N LYS A 15 0.92 -1.65 7.20
CA LYS A 15 2.07 -2.40 6.65
C LYS A 15 2.00 -3.86 7.04
N LEU A 16 2.47 -4.71 6.13
CA LEU A 16 2.65 -6.14 6.37
C LEU A 16 4.10 -6.50 6.08
N VAL A 17 4.73 -7.25 6.97
CA VAL A 17 6.10 -7.72 6.83
C VAL A 17 6.10 -9.21 7.14
N ALA A 18 6.63 -10.01 6.22
CA ALA A 18 6.83 -11.44 6.39
C ALA A 18 8.30 -11.71 6.70
N ILE A 19 8.53 -12.53 7.72
CA ILE A 19 9.86 -12.89 8.23
C ILE A 19 9.90 -14.41 8.38
N ASP A 20 11.02 -15.05 8.03
CA ASP A 20 11.22 -16.48 8.23
C ASP A 20 11.61 -16.83 9.68
N GLN A 21 11.90 -18.11 9.94
CA GLN A 21 12.26 -18.60 11.28
C GLN A 21 13.64 -18.11 11.74
N ASP A 22 14.53 -17.77 10.81
CA ASP A 22 15.89 -17.29 11.07
C ASP A 22 15.94 -15.76 11.23
N GLY A 23 14.81 -15.07 11.00
CA GLY A 23 14.68 -13.63 11.12
C GLY A 23 14.94 -12.86 9.83
N ASN A 24 15.03 -13.53 8.68
CA ASN A 24 15.21 -12.86 7.39
C ASN A 24 13.87 -12.30 6.89
N GLU A 25 13.87 -11.05 6.41
CA GLU A 25 12.71 -10.44 5.76
C GLU A 25 12.46 -11.13 4.41
N LEU A 26 11.31 -11.79 4.29
CA LEU A 26 10.86 -12.43 3.06
C LEU A 26 10.26 -11.40 2.10
N PHE A 27 9.35 -10.58 2.61
CA PHE A 27 8.79 -9.45 1.87
C PHE A 27 8.12 -8.42 2.79
N ARG A 28 7.84 -7.25 2.21
CA ARG A 28 7.02 -6.21 2.82
C ARG A 28 5.94 -5.73 1.87
N TRP A 29 4.81 -5.30 2.41
CA TRP A 29 3.70 -4.69 1.68
C TRP A 29 3.18 -3.45 2.41
N GLY A 30 2.66 -2.48 1.66
CA GLY A 30 2.05 -1.26 2.17
C GLY A 30 2.80 0.03 1.78
N ALA A 31 2.28 1.23 2.08
CA ALA A 31 1.12 1.51 2.96
C ALA A 31 -0.26 1.38 2.29
N ARG A 32 -0.29 1.21 0.98
CA ARG A 32 -1.48 1.15 0.13
C ARG A 32 -1.10 0.38 -1.14
N PRO A 33 -2.08 -0.23 -1.85
CA PRO A 33 -1.78 -0.85 -3.14
C PRO A 33 -1.27 0.19 -4.15
N ALA A 34 -0.44 -0.24 -5.09
CA ALA A 34 0.16 0.59 -6.12
C ALA A 34 -0.90 1.35 -6.94
N ALA A 35 -2.02 0.69 -7.25
CA ALA A 35 -3.14 1.31 -7.94
C ALA A 35 -3.74 2.52 -7.17
N ALA A 36 -3.87 2.41 -5.84
CA ALA A 36 -4.34 3.52 -5.01
C ALA A 36 -3.29 4.65 -4.94
N GLN A 37 -2.01 4.32 -4.92
CA GLN A 37 -0.93 5.31 -4.98
C GLN A 37 -0.95 6.08 -6.30
N GLN A 38 -1.14 5.39 -7.42
CA GLN A 38 -1.22 5.99 -8.74
C GLN A 38 -2.41 6.96 -8.83
N LEU A 39 -3.59 6.55 -8.35
CA LEU A 39 -4.76 7.43 -8.29
C LEU A 39 -4.46 8.74 -7.55
N ILE A 40 -3.80 8.67 -6.38
CA ILE A 40 -3.44 9.88 -5.61
C ILE A 40 -2.49 10.77 -6.42
N ASN A 41 -1.52 10.20 -7.11
CA ASN A 41 -0.57 10.96 -7.93
C ASN A 41 -1.29 11.69 -9.07
N GLU A 42 -2.16 10.99 -9.81
CA GLU A 42 -2.96 11.57 -10.90
C GLU A 42 -3.87 12.69 -10.41
N LEU A 43 -4.52 12.52 -9.25
CA LEU A 43 -5.39 13.55 -8.68
C LEU A 43 -4.60 14.79 -8.22
N LYS A 44 -3.40 14.59 -7.68
CA LYS A 44 -2.49 15.69 -7.32
C LYS A 44 -1.98 16.44 -8.55
N GLU A 45 -1.64 15.74 -9.62
CA GLU A 45 -1.23 16.34 -10.89
C GLU A 45 -2.35 17.18 -11.52
N LYS A 46 -3.61 16.77 -11.30
CA LYS A 46 -4.81 17.57 -11.67
C LYS A 46 -5.07 18.76 -10.74
N GLY A 47 -4.23 18.98 -9.73
CA GLY A 47 -4.32 20.13 -8.83
C GLY A 47 -5.34 19.99 -7.70
N LEU A 48 -5.87 18.79 -7.44
CA LEU A 48 -6.84 18.59 -6.36
C LEU A 48 -6.19 18.79 -4.99
N GLN A 49 -6.91 19.48 -4.11
CA GLN A 49 -6.52 19.67 -2.73
C GLN A 49 -6.63 18.36 -1.95
N LYS A 50 -5.96 18.32 -0.79
CA LYS A 50 -5.90 17.13 0.07
C LYS A 50 -7.26 16.52 0.40
N ASN A 51 -8.23 17.36 0.76
CA ASN A 51 -9.56 16.89 1.15
C ASN A 51 -10.33 16.31 -0.04
N GLU A 52 -10.07 16.78 -1.25
CA GLU A 52 -10.75 16.34 -2.47
C GLU A 52 -10.22 14.96 -2.91
N TRP A 53 -8.89 14.80 -3.01
CA TRP A 53 -8.35 13.50 -3.43
C TRP A 53 -8.54 12.41 -2.36
N LEU A 54 -8.69 12.77 -1.07
CA LEU A 54 -9.06 11.82 -0.01
C LEU A 54 -10.48 11.24 -0.22
N VAL A 55 -11.42 12.05 -0.68
CA VAL A 55 -12.79 11.59 -1.01
C VAL A 55 -12.75 10.62 -2.20
N GLU A 56 -12.01 10.96 -3.25
CA GLU A 56 -11.85 10.08 -4.42
C GLU A 56 -11.13 8.77 -4.06
N LEU A 57 -10.11 8.84 -3.21
CA LEU A 57 -9.44 7.65 -2.69
C LEU A 57 -10.41 6.75 -1.90
N HIS A 58 -11.27 7.32 -1.05
CA HIS A 58 -12.26 6.55 -0.32
C HIS A 58 -13.26 5.86 -1.27
N LYS A 59 -13.78 6.58 -2.26
CA LYS A 59 -14.64 6.00 -3.32
C LYS A 59 -13.94 4.87 -4.05
N TRP A 60 -12.66 5.05 -4.37
CA TRP A 60 -11.86 4.02 -5.02
C TRP A 60 -11.78 2.75 -4.17
N TYR A 61 -11.51 2.85 -2.87
CA TYR A 61 -11.50 1.67 -1.99
C TYR A 61 -12.87 0.98 -1.91
N THR A 62 -13.95 1.75 -1.82
CA THR A 62 -15.32 1.20 -1.83
C THR A 62 -15.62 0.41 -3.12
N ASN A 63 -15.15 0.91 -4.26
CA ASN A 63 -15.35 0.24 -5.56
C ASN A 63 -14.37 -0.93 -5.78
N ASN A 64 -13.13 -0.78 -5.32
CA ASN A 64 -12.09 -1.79 -5.45
C ASN A 64 -12.38 -3.03 -4.62
N ARG A 65 -12.98 -2.85 -3.44
CA ARG A 65 -13.35 -3.93 -2.50
C ARG A 65 -12.17 -4.86 -2.17
N GLY A 66 -10.95 -4.32 -2.10
CA GLY A 66 -9.75 -5.07 -1.74
C GLY A 66 -9.10 -5.87 -2.87
N LYS A 67 -9.67 -5.89 -4.09
CA LYS A 67 -9.16 -6.68 -5.21
C LYS A 67 -7.68 -6.42 -5.54
N GLU A 68 -7.24 -5.16 -5.52
CA GLU A 68 -5.84 -4.86 -5.83
C GLU A 68 -4.91 -5.25 -4.67
N ILE A 69 -5.40 -5.18 -3.42
CA ILE A 69 -4.65 -5.67 -2.25
C ILE A 69 -4.45 -7.18 -2.37
N GLU A 70 -5.53 -7.92 -2.62
CA GLU A 70 -5.49 -9.38 -2.80
C GLU A 70 -4.53 -9.77 -3.92
N LYS A 71 -4.61 -9.09 -5.07
CA LYS A 71 -3.73 -9.35 -6.21
C LYS A 71 -2.26 -9.15 -5.87
N GLU A 72 -1.91 -8.05 -5.21
CA GLU A 72 -0.53 -7.78 -4.81
C GLU A 72 -0.01 -8.80 -3.78
N LEU A 73 -0.82 -9.14 -2.77
CA LEU A 73 -0.46 -10.15 -1.78
C LEU A 73 -0.29 -11.53 -2.41
N LEU A 74 -1.16 -11.93 -3.35
CA LEU A 74 -1.03 -13.19 -4.07
C LEU A 74 0.27 -13.26 -4.89
N VAL A 75 0.69 -12.15 -5.51
CA VAL A 75 1.98 -12.10 -6.21
C VAL A 75 3.13 -12.28 -5.23
N LEU A 76 3.11 -11.57 -4.10
CA LEU A 76 4.16 -11.68 -3.07
C LEU A 76 4.25 -13.10 -2.52
N LEU A 77 3.12 -13.73 -2.22
CA LEU A 77 3.06 -15.11 -1.73
C LEU A 77 3.54 -16.12 -2.77
N LYS A 78 3.18 -15.94 -4.05
CA LYS A 78 3.66 -16.82 -5.14
C LYS A 78 5.17 -16.73 -5.33
N ASN A 79 5.79 -15.58 -5.06
CA ASN A 79 7.24 -15.43 -5.16
C ASN A 79 7.99 -16.13 -4.02
N LEU A 80 7.29 -16.63 -2.99
CA LEU A 80 7.86 -17.41 -1.90
C LEU A 80 7.74 -18.92 -2.07
N LEU A 81 6.95 -19.38 -3.04
CA LEU A 81 6.77 -20.79 -3.37
C LEU A 81 7.75 -21.22 -4.46
#